data_AF-A0A249SRS0-F1
#
_entry.id   AF-A0A249SRS0-F1
#
_cell.length_a   1.000
_cell.length_b   1.000
_cell.length_c   1.000
_cell.angle_alpha   90.00
_cell.angle_beta   90.00
_cell.angle_gamma   90.00
#
_symmetry.space_group_name_H-M   'P 1'
#
loop_
_entity.id
_entity.type
_entity.pdbx_description
1 polymer ?
#
loop_
_entity_poly.entity_id
_entity_poly.type
_entity_poly.pdbx_seq_one_letter_code
_entity_poly.pdbx_strand_id
1 'polypeptide(L)'
;MNNNPEGSKEYWELFNTKVRPLTEKQQRMITYNFCLLTGNHLDELGKGALQLIKQLTTDHPPSPHYESYQKKLQQKLPNDGMSVYSPLIWALMPGSTSYPVWYAAAIVGLNIAELQLSTLPELTRLTIEILDCFAAK
;
A
#
# COMPACT_ATOMS: atom_id res chain seq x y z
N MET A 1 -14.38 -17.55 3.17
CA MET A 1 -13.25 -16.80 3.74
C MET A 1 -12.41 -17.76 4.57
N ASN A 2 -11.30 -18.26 4.01
CA ASN A 2 -10.28 -18.98 4.78
C ASN A 2 -9.46 -17.94 5.54
N ASN A 3 -9.97 -17.48 6.67
CA ASN A 3 -9.20 -16.65 7.59
C ASN A 3 -8.23 -17.59 8.30
N ASN A 4 -6.99 -17.69 7.81
CA ASN A 4 -5.90 -18.25 8.59
C ASN A 4 -5.50 -17.17 9.63
N PRO A 5 -5.90 -17.30 10.91
CA PRO A 5 -5.64 -16.27 11.92
C PRO A 5 -4.15 -16.07 12.18
N GLU A 6 -3.31 -17.10 11.94
CA GLU A 6 -1.86 -17.02 12.15
C GLU A 6 -1.20 -16.10 11.11
N GLY A 7 -1.55 -16.23 9.83
CA GLY A 7 -1.01 -15.37 8.77
C GLY A 7 -1.37 -13.89 8.92
N SER A 8 -2.54 -13.60 9.49
CA SER A 8 -2.93 -12.21 9.83
C SER A 8 -2.10 -11.65 11.00
N LYS A 9 -1.86 -12.47 12.02
CA LYS A 9 -1.04 -12.08 13.18
C LYS A 9 0.40 -11.77 12.78
N GLU A 10 1.04 -12.67 12.02
CA GLU A 10 2.42 -12.50 11.55
C GLU A 10 2.58 -11.24 10.69
N TYR A 11 1.64 -11.02 9.77
CA TYR A 11 1.62 -9.83 8.93
C TYR A 11 1.56 -8.53 9.76
N TRP A 12 0.64 -8.45 10.72
CA TRP A 12 0.51 -7.27 11.58
C TRP A 12 1.72 -7.09 12.50
N GLU A 13 2.28 -8.17 13.02
CA GLU A 13 3.48 -8.13 13.85
C GLU A 13 4.69 -7.60 13.06
N LEU A 14 4.87 -8.05 11.80
CA LEU A 14 5.90 -7.53 10.91
C LEU A 14 5.74 -6.01 10.68
N PHE A 15 4.53 -5.55 10.39
CA PHE A 15 4.27 -4.13 10.16
C PHE A 15 4.53 -3.28 11.41
N ASN A 16 4.07 -3.74 12.57
CA ASN A 16 4.22 -2.99 13.81
C ASN A 16 5.67 -2.97 14.33
N THR A 17 6.45 -4.04 14.11
CA THR A 17 7.80 -4.18 14.68
C THR A 17 8.93 -3.84 13.70
N LYS A 18 8.74 -4.09 12.40
CA LYS A 18 9.78 -3.91 11.37
C LYS A 18 9.49 -2.75 10.41
N VAL A 19 8.24 -2.54 10.02
CA VAL A 19 7.89 -1.46 9.06
C VAL A 19 7.70 -0.11 9.75
N ARG A 20 7.02 -0.08 10.90
CA ARG A 20 6.80 1.13 11.72
C ARG A 20 8.06 1.97 12.02
N PRO A 21 9.23 1.40 12.38
CA PRO A 21 10.42 2.20 12.67
C PRO A 21 11.14 2.74 11.41
N LEU A 22 10.73 2.32 10.20
CA LEU A 22 11.35 2.80 8.97
C LEU A 22 11.05 4.28 8.72
N THR A 23 11.83 4.90 7.83
CA THR A 23 11.49 6.22 7.29
C THR A 23 10.20 6.18 6.47
N GLU A 24 9.50 7.30 6.38
CA GLU A 24 8.29 7.41 5.55
C GLU A 24 8.55 6.94 4.11
N LYS A 25 9.69 7.35 3.51
CA LYS A 25 10.09 6.92 2.17
C LYS A 25 10.13 5.40 2.03
N GLN A 26 10.77 4.70 2.98
CA GLN A 26 10.85 3.24 2.97
C GLN A 26 9.49 2.58 3.16
N GLN A 27 8.63 3.13 4.04
CA GLN A 27 7.25 2.66 4.20
C GLN A 27 6.46 2.80 2.89
N ARG A 28 6.62 3.94 2.19
CA ARG A 28 6.01 4.19 0.88
C ARG A 28 6.58 3.28 -0.22
N MET A 29 7.84 2.87 -0.15
CA MET A 29 8.41 1.86 -1.06
C MET A 29 7.74 0.50 -0.90
N ILE A 30 7.47 0.06 0.33
CA ILE A 30 6.72 -1.18 0.58
C ILE A 30 5.31 -1.05 -0.01
N THR A 31 4.61 0.03 0.30
CA THR A 31 3.29 0.34 -0.25
C THR A 31 3.26 0.31 -1.77
N TYR A 32 4.24 0.94 -2.43
CA TYR A 32 4.33 0.96 -3.89
C TYR A 32 4.46 -0.45 -4.48
N ASN A 33 5.29 -1.30 -3.88
CA ASN A 33 5.43 -2.70 -4.33
C ASN A 33 4.13 -3.49 -4.20
N PHE A 34 3.34 -3.27 -3.15
CA PHE A 34 2.01 -3.85 -3.04
C PHE A 34 1.07 -3.33 -4.13
N CYS A 35 1.09 -2.02 -4.41
CA CYS A 35 0.27 -1.45 -5.49
C CYS A 35 0.65 -1.95 -6.89
N LEU A 36 1.88 -2.42 -7.11
CA LEU A 36 2.24 -3.04 -8.40
C LEU A 36 1.41 -4.30 -8.69
N LEU A 37 0.94 -5.01 -7.65
CA LEU A 37 0.11 -6.20 -7.80
C LEU A 37 -1.28 -5.89 -8.40
N THR A 38 -1.74 -4.64 -8.32
CA THR A 38 -2.99 -4.24 -9.00
C THR A 38 -2.78 -3.88 -10.47
N GLY A 39 -1.54 -3.73 -10.95
CA GLY A 39 -1.21 -3.05 -12.21
C GLY A 39 -1.97 -3.57 -13.45
N ASN A 40 -2.16 -4.88 -13.56
CA ASN A 40 -2.88 -5.50 -14.69
C ASN A 40 -4.40 -5.27 -14.66
N HIS A 41 -4.93 -4.76 -13.54
CA HIS A 41 -6.35 -4.54 -13.29
C HIS A 41 -6.71 -3.05 -13.29
N LEU A 42 -5.75 -2.16 -13.53
CA LEU A 42 -5.95 -0.71 -13.51
C LEU A 42 -6.30 -0.15 -14.89
N ASP A 43 -7.31 0.71 -14.94
CA ASP A 43 -7.53 1.61 -16.07
C ASP A 43 -6.49 2.75 -16.06
N GLU A 44 -6.63 3.71 -16.98
CA GLU A 44 -5.71 4.85 -17.08
C GLU A 44 -5.71 5.75 -15.84
N LEU A 45 -6.84 5.87 -15.12
CA LEU A 45 -6.89 6.59 -13.87
C LEU A 45 -6.09 5.85 -12.79
N GLY A 46 -6.29 4.54 -12.66
CA GLY A 46 -5.52 3.71 -11.75
C GLY A 46 -4.01 3.76 -12.02
N LYS A 47 -3.61 3.66 -13.29
CA LYS A 47 -2.20 3.76 -13.71
C LYS A 47 -1.60 5.13 -13.38
N GLY A 48 -2.36 6.21 -13.58
CA GLY A 48 -1.94 7.55 -13.17
C GLY A 48 -1.71 7.66 -11.66
N ALA A 49 -2.59 7.07 -10.86
CA ALA A 49 -2.41 7.00 -9.41
C ALA A 49 -1.17 6.19 -9.01
N LEU A 50 -0.91 5.06 -9.68
CA LEU A 50 0.28 4.24 -9.44
C LEU A 50 1.58 5.01 -9.73
N GLN A 51 1.59 5.86 -10.76
CA GLN A 51 2.73 6.75 -11.04
C GLN A 51 2.94 7.79 -9.93
N LEU A 52 1.86 8.37 -9.40
CA LEU A 52 1.96 9.30 -8.27
C LEU A 52 2.50 8.59 -7.02
N ILE A 53 2.03 7.37 -6.72
CA ILE A 53 2.54 6.57 -5.60
C ILE A 53 4.04 6.30 -5.76
N LYS A 54 4.51 5.99 -6.98
CA LYS A 54 5.94 5.85 -7.28
C LYS A 54 6.72 7.14 -7.00
N GLN A 55 6.18 8.31 -7.33
CA GLN A 55 6.85 9.58 -7.05
C GLN A 55 7.05 9.81 -5.55
N LEU A 56 6.09 9.35 -4.73
CA LEU A 56 6.20 9.43 -3.27
C LEU A 56 7.32 8.55 -2.68
N THR A 57 7.92 7.65 -3.47
CA THR A 57 9.09 6.87 -3.04
C THR A 57 10.41 7.55 -3.39
N THR A 58 10.37 8.75 -3.96
CA THR A 58 11.56 9.54 -4.35
C THR A 58 11.76 10.71 -3.39
N ASP A 59 12.94 11.34 -3.43
CA ASP A 59 13.21 12.53 -2.61
C ASP A 59 12.60 13.81 -3.20
N HIS A 60 11.88 13.71 -4.32
CA HIS A 60 11.21 14.85 -4.93
C HIS A 60 9.90 15.14 -4.19
N PRO A 61 9.57 16.44 -4.01
CA PRO A 61 8.29 16.79 -3.44
C PRO A 61 7.16 16.21 -4.30
N PRO A 62 6.12 15.61 -3.69
CA PRO A 62 4.99 15.11 -4.42
C PRO A 62 4.37 16.21 -5.27
N SER A 63 3.89 15.87 -6.47
CA SER A 63 3.06 16.80 -7.26
C SER A 63 1.85 17.24 -6.42
N PRO A 64 1.46 18.53 -6.38
CA PRO A 64 0.35 19.03 -5.54
C PRO A 64 -1.03 18.43 -5.89
N HIS A 65 -1.09 17.50 -6.83
CA HIS A 65 -2.31 16.88 -7.34
C HIS A 65 -2.68 15.55 -6.66
N TYR A 66 -1.90 15.02 -5.70
CA TYR A 66 -2.22 13.73 -5.06
C TYR A 66 -3.59 13.71 -4.36
N GLU A 67 -3.98 14.77 -3.65
CA GLU A 67 -5.29 14.86 -2.98
C GLU A 67 -6.44 14.89 -3.98
N SER A 68 -6.27 15.60 -5.11
CA SER A 68 -7.24 15.63 -6.20
C SER A 68 -7.40 14.24 -6.83
N TYR A 69 -6.30 13.52 -6.98
CA TYR A 69 -6.30 12.16 -7.52
C TYR A 69 -6.97 11.16 -6.58
N GLN A 70 -6.67 11.22 -5.28
CA GLN A 70 -7.30 10.37 -4.27
C GLN A 70 -8.83 10.56 -4.26
N LYS A 71 -9.32 11.80 -4.33
CA LYS A 71 -10.76 12.10 -4.42
C LYS A 71 -11.41 11.52 -5.68
N LYS A 72 -10.73 11.60 -6.84
CA LYS A 72 -11.23 11.01 -8.10
C LYS A 72 -11.36 9.49 -7.98
N LEU A 73 -10.40 8.82 -7.33
CA LEU A 73 -10.47 7.38 -7.08
C LEU A 73 -11.63 7.04 -6.12
N GLN A 74 -11.81 7.82 -5.05
CA GLN A 74 -12.91 7.63 -4.09
C GLN A 74 -14.29 7.74 -4.75
N GLN A 75 -14.48 8.67 -5.69
CA GLN A 75 -15.72 8.80 -6.46
C GLN A 75 -16.01 7.60 -7.38
N LYS A 76 -15.02 6.75 -7.63
CA LYS A 76 -15.15 5.52 -8.43
C LYS A 76 -15.31 4.28 -7.57
N LEU A 77 -15.32 4.39 -6.25
CA LEU A 77 -15.57 3.25 -5.38
C LEU A 77 -17.03 2.80 -5.52
N PRO A 78 -17.28 1.48 -5.62
CA PRO A 78 -18.63 0.92 -5.52
C PRO A 78 -19.20 1.14 -4.10
N ASN A 79 -20.52 0.94 -3.96
CA ASN A 79 -21.23 1.18 -2.69
C ASN A 79 -20.78 0.25 -1.54
N ASP A 80 -20.19 -0.91 -1.85
CA ASP A 80 -19.56 -1.82 -0.90
C ASP A 80 -18.12 -1.41 -0.52
N GLY A 81 -17.62 -0.31 -1.08
CA GLY A 81 -16.41 0.39 -0.65
C GLY A 81 -15.09 -0.25 -1.09
N MET A 82 -15.14 -1.37 -1.83
CA MET A 82 -13.93 -2.12 -2.20
C MET A 82 -13.76 -2.25 -3.71
N SER A 83 -12.61 -1.82 -4.22
CA SER A 83 -12.22 -2.03 -5.62
C SER A 83 -10.70 -2.07 -5.76
N VAL A 84 -10.23 -2.29 -7.00
CA VAL A 84 -8.80 -2.18 -7.36
C VAL A 84 -8.20 -0.80 -7.07
N TYR A 85 -9.03 0.22 -6.79
CA TYR A 85 -8.59 1.54 -6.35
C TYR A 85 -8.41 1.66 -4.83
N SER A 86 -9.03 0.81 -4.02
CA SER A 86 -8.88 0.83 -2.57
C SER A 86 -7.42 0.80 -2.09
N PRO A 87 -6.52 -0.08 -2.58
CA PRO A 87 -5.10 -0.01 -2.21
C PRO A 87 -4.43 1.29 -2.67
N LEU A 88 -4.81 1.83 -3.84
CA LEU A 88 -4.24 3.09 -4.34
C LEU A 88 -4.68 4.31 -3.51
N ILE A 89 -5.92 4.32 -3.03
CA ILE A 89 -6.47 5.38 -2.17
C ILE A 89 -5.71 5.42 -0.84
N TRP A 90 -5.47 4.27 -0.21
CA TRP A 90 -4.69 4.19 1.01
C TRP A 90 -3.22 4.55 0.79
N ALA A 91 -2.64 4.14 -0.34
CA ALA A 91 -1.26 4.46 -0.68
C ALA A 91 -1.02 5.97 -0.90
N LEU A 92 -2.02 6.68 -1.44
CA LEU A 92 -2.01 8.13 -1.61
C LEU A 92 -2.35 8.90 -0.32
N MET A 93 -2.74 8.22 0.76
CA MET A 93 -3.11 8.89 2.00
C MET A 93 -1.89 9.60 2.61
N PRO A 94 -2.02 10.90 2.96
CA PRO A 94 -0.99 11.59 3.73
C PRO A 94 -0.80 10.91 5.09
N GLY A 95 0.45 10.83 5.56
CA GLY A 95 0.72 10.38 6.92
C GLY A 95 0.09 11.32 7.93
N SER A 96 -0.59 10.76 8.93
CA SER A 96 -1.18 11.51 10.03
C SER A 96 -1.03 10.77 11.36
N THR A 97 -1.30 11.43 12.48
CA THR A 97 -1.30 10.78 13.80
C THR A 97 -2.31 9.63 13.86
N SER A 98 -3.49 9.80 13.26
CA SER A 98 -4.54 8.77 13.24
C SER A 98 -4.25 7.65 12.24
N TYR A 99 -3.60 7.97 11.13
CA TYR A 99 -3.25 7.05 10.05
C TYR A 99 -1.78 7.24 9.66
N PRO A 100 -0.84 6.72 10.47
CA PRO A 100 0.58 6.81 10.13
C PRO A 100 0.88 5.96 8.90
N VAL A 101 1.92 6.33 8.15
CA VAL A 101 2.18 5.72 6.82
C VAL A 101 2.41 4.21 6.89
N TRP A 102 3.08 3.69 7.94
CA TRP A 102 3.22 2.25 8.15
C TRP A 102 1.87 1.52 8.30
N TYR A 103 0.89 2.16 8.96
CA TYR A 103 -0.43 1.59 9.15
C TYR A 103 -1.21 1.61 7.83
N ALA A 104 -1.16 2.72 7.10
CA ALA A 104 -1.73 2.81 5.76
C ALA A 104 -1.14 1.74 4.83
N ALA A 105 0.17 1.51 4.89
CA ALA A 105 0.85 0.44 4.15
C ALA A 105 0.32 -0.96 4.54
N ALA A 106 0.08 -1.21 5.82
CA ALA A 106 -0.52 -2.46 6.28
C ALA A 106 -1.93 -2.66 5.70
N ILE A 107 -2.76 -1.61 5.70
CA ILE A 107 -4.10 -1.64 5.10
C ILE A 107 -4.04 -1.89 3.58
N VAL A 108 -3.04 -1.33 2.88
CA VAL A 108 -2.85 -1.59 1.45
C VAL A 108 -2.66 -3.09 1.20
N GLY A 109 -1.84 -3.79 1.99
CA GLY A 109 -1.69 -5.24 1.83
C GLY A 109 -2.96 -6.03 2.20
N LEU A 110 -3.73 -5.60 3.19
CA LEU A 110 -5.05 -6.19 3.46
C LEU A 110 -5.98 -6.05 2.25
N ASN A 111 -6.00 -4.87 1.64
CA ASN A 111 -6.80 -4.62 0.43
C ASN A 111 -6.38 -5.53 -0.73
N ILE A 112 -5.08 -5.75 -0.91
CA ILE A 112 -4.55 -6.68 -1.92
C ILE A 112 -5.03 -8.12 -1.65
N ALA A 113 -5.00 -8.55 -0.39
CA ALA A 113 -5.46 -9.88 0.01
C ALA A 113 -6.98 -10.06 -0.18
N GLU A 114 -7.77 -9.04 0.16
CA GLU A 114 -9.23 -9.04 -0.05
C GLU A 114 -9.60 -9.07 -1.54
N LEU A 115 -8.82 -8.41 -2.39
CA LEU A 115 -8.97 -8.48 -3.86
C LEU A 115 -8.46 -9.80 -4.45
N GLN A 116 -7.91 -10.71 -3.64
CA GLN A 116 -7.33 -11.99 -4.07
C GLN A 116 -6.18 -11.83 -5.08
N LEU A 117 -5.46 -10.72 -5.02
CA LEU A 117 -4.30 -10.45 -5.88
C LEU A 117 -2.99 -10.99 -5.29
N SER A 118 -3.01 -11.33 -4.00
CA SER A 118 -1.98 -12.09 -3.28
C SER A 118 -2.56 -12.58 -1.95
N THR A 119 -1.77 -13.31 -1.16
CA THR A 119 -2.12 -13.77 0.18
C THR A 119 -1.30 -13.03 1.25
N LEU A 120 -1.78 -12.97 2.49
CA LEU A 120 -1.01 -12.34 3.58
C LEU A 120 0.38 -12.97 3.78
N PRO A 121 0.58 -14.31 3.72
CA PRO A 121 1.91 -14.91 3.77
C PRO A 121 2.84 -14.47 2.63
N GLU A 122 2.34 -14.33 1.41
CA GLU A 122 3.12 -13.82 0.27
C GLU A 122 3.50 -12.35 0.45
N LEU A 123 2.58 -11.52 0.95
CA LEU A 123 2.83 -10.11 1.25
C LEU A 123 3.83 -9.93 2.40
N THR A 124 3.77 -10.78 3.42
CA THR A 124 4.76 -10.88 4.49
C THR A 124 6.14 -11.20 3.90
N ARG A 125 6.25 -12.22 3.05
CA ARG A 125 7.50 -12.60 2.38
C ARG A 125 8.05 -11.46 1.51
N LEU A 126 7.21 -10.84 0.68
CA LEU A 126 7.59 -9.68 -0.14
C LEU A 126 8.09 -8.52 0.71
N THR A 127 7.46 -8.26 1.85
CA THR A 127 7.89 -7.22 2.78
C THR A 127 9.29 -7.53 3.34
N ILE A 128 9.55 -8.78 3.73
CA ILE A 128 10.87 -9.22 4.20
C ILE A 128 11.92 -9.03 3.11
N GLU A 129 11.65 -9.44 1.87
CA GLU A 129 12.56 -9.26 0.73
C GLU A 129 12.90 -7.77 0.51
N ILE A 130 11.93 -6.88 0.66
CA ILE A 130 12.14 -5.42 0.57
C ILE A 130 12.97 -4.90 1.74
N LEU A 131 12.71 -5.38 2.96
CA LEU A 131 13.46 -4.99 4.16
C LEU A 131 14.94 -5.41 4.04
N ASP A 132 15.22 -6.60 3.53
CA ASP A 132 16.59 -7.07 3.30
C ASP A 132 17.34 -6.18 2.31
N CYS A 133 16.64 -5.64 1.30
CA CYS A 133 17.20 -4.67 0.37
C CYS A 133 17.54 -3.32 1.03
N PHE A 134 16.89 -2.96 2.14
CA PHE A 134 17.22 -1.76 2.90
C PHE A 134 18.44 -1.96 3.80
N ALA A 135 18.66 -3.16 4.31
CA ALA A 135 19.80 -3.49 5.16
C ALA A 135 21.12 -3.67 4.37
N ALA A 136 21.03 -3.97 3.07
CA ALA A 136 22.19 -4.18 2.19
C ALA A 136 22.83 -2.88 1.66
N LYS A 137 22.38 -1.70 2.10
CA LYS A 137 22.88 -0.37 1.69
C LYS A 137 23.45 0.39 2.87
#